data_AF-A0AAX6F488-F1
#
_entry.id   AF-A0AAX6F488-F1
#
_cell.length_a   1.000
_cell.length_b   1.000
_cell.length_c   1.000
_cell.angle_alpha   90.00
_cell.angle_beta   90.00
_cell.angle_gamma   90.00
#
_symmetry.space_group_name_H-M   'P 1'
#
loop_
_entity.id
_entity.type
_entity.pdbx_description
1 polymer ?
#
loop_
_entity_poly.entity_id
_entity_poly.type
_entity_poly.pdbx_seq_one_letter_code
_entity_poly.pdbx_strand_id
1 'polypeptide(L)'
;MPSDSQKPKIKIRSVWAHNLESEFKLISNCVRRYPFASMDTEFPGVVYRPRKHHSLLSPSDRYSLLKYNVDSLNLIQLGLTLSDSDGNLPNLGSNKSSYIWEFNFSDFNIYRDSCAPDSIQLLRANGIDFERNVAYGIDSRRFATLLMRSGLLFNSSAAAVAAPVSWITFHSAYDFGYLIKILTRRKLPHSLGDFMSAVRFYFGEKGFLDVKCVMRHCDGLFGGLERVAGTLRVERVAGKSHQAGSDSLLTWQSFLRMKEVFCLKDGGKEHAGVLFGLEVF
;
A
#
# COMPACT_ATOMS: atom_id res chain seq x y z
N MET A 1 -6.97 41.67 -0.52
CA MET A 1 -7.36 40.36 0.04
C MET A 1 -6.88 39.30 -0.94
N PRO A 2 -5.86 38.48 -0.62
CA PRO A 2 -5.58 37.30 -1.41
C PRO A 2 -6.81 36.39 -1.26
N SER A 3 -7.41 35.96 -2.37
CA SER A 3 -8.48 34.97 -2.34
C SER A 3 -7.96 33.73 -1.62
N ASP A 4 -8.61 33.38 -0.52
CA ASP A 4 -8.32 32.16 0.24
C ASP A 4 -8.54 30.97 -0.71
N SER A 5 -7.47 30.47 -1.32
CA SER A 5 -7.52 29.36 -2.26
C SER A 5 -7.81 28.10 -1.46
N GLN A 6 -9.09 27.83 -1.26
CA GLN A 6 -9.58 26.67 -0.52
C GLN A 6 -8.90 25.41 -1.06
N LYS A 7 -8.15 24.72 -0.18
CA LYS A 7 -7.41 23.50 -0.57
C LYS A 7 -8.36 22.50 -1.25
N PRO A 8 -7.93 21.85 -2.35
CA PRO A 8 -8.79 20.91 -3.08
C PRO A 8 -9.33 19.81 -2.18
N LYS A 9 -10.63 19.51 -2.28
CA LYS A 9 -11.23 18.41 -1.52
C LYS A 9 -10.71 17.07 -2.05
N ILE A 10 -10.14 16.25 -1.19
CA ILE A 10 -9.68 14.91 -1.56
C ILE A 10 -10.89 13.96 -1.62
N LYS A 11 -11.01 13.21 -2.70
CA LYS A 11 -12.06 12.23 -2.95
C LYS A 11 -11.46 10.85 -3.18
N ILE A 12 -11.98 9.86 -2.45
CA ILE A 12 -11.64 8.46 -2.65
C ILE A 12 -12.49 7.92 -3.79
N ARG A 13 -11.83 7.44 -4.85
CA ARG A 13 -12.46 6.75 -5.98
C ARG A 13 -12.58 5.27 -5.62
N SER A 14 -13.78 4.87 -5.23
CA SER A 14 -14.10 3.48 -4.93
C SER A 14 -14.15 2.66 -6.22
N VAL A 15 -13.23 1.71 -6.36
CA VAL A 15 -13.04 0.88 -7.54
C VAL A 15 -13.60 -0.53 -7.28
N TRP A 16 -14.43 -0.98 -8.21
CA TRP A 16 -15.17 -2.23 -8.23
C TRP A 16 -15.00 -2.87 -9.61
N ALA A 17 -15.56 -4.07 -9.84
CA ALA A 17 -15.41 -4.76 -11.13
C ALA A 17 -15.86 -3.91 -12.33
N HIS A 18 -16.99 -3.21 -12.20
CA HIS A 18 -17.62 -2.48 -13.31
C HIS A 18 -16.85 -1.24 -13.79
N ASN A 19 -16.04 -0.60 -12.93
CA ASN A 19 -15.29 0.61 -13.27
C ASN A 19 -13.76 0.40 -13.29
N LEU A 20 -13.28 -0.81 -12.99
CA LEU A 20 -11.86 -1.14 -12.89
C LEU A 20 -11.01 -0.64 -14.06
N GLU A 21 -11.45 -0.89 -15.29
CA GLU A 21 -10.71 -0.51 -16.50
C GLU A 21 -10.64 1.01 -16.69
N SER A 22 -11.76 1.71 -16.46
CA SER A 22 -11.78 3.17 -16.55
C SER A 22 -10.88 3.82 -15.50
N GLU A 23 -10.83 3.26 -14.29
CA GLU A 23 -9.97 3.78 -13.23
C GLU A 23 -8.48 3.51 -13.52
N PHE A 24 -8.14 2.33 -14.04
CA PHE A 24 -6.77 2.05 -14.49
C PHE A 24 -6.32 2.94 -15.65
N LYS A 25 -7.23 3.34 -16.56
CA LYS A 25 -6.93 4.31 -17.62
C LYS A 25 -6.56 5.67 -17.03
N LEU A 26 -7.30 6.14 -16.01
CA LEU A 26 -6.97 7.38 -15.30
C LEU A 26 -5.62 7.28 -14.59
N ILE A 27 -5.38 6.18 -13.86
CA ILE A 27 -4.11 5.92 -13.18
C ILE A 27 -2.94 5.96 -14.17
N SER A 28 -3.04 5.23 -15.28
CA SER A 28 -1.98 5.16 -16.30
C SER A 28 -1.64 6.53 -16.89
N ASN A 29 -2.64 7.41 -17.04
CA ASN A 29 -2.43 8.78 -17.50
C ASN A 29 -1.78 9.68 -16.42
N CYS A 30 -1.95 9.34 -15.14
CA CYS A 30 -1.40 10.10 -14.01
C CYS A 30 0.05 9.73 -13.68
N VAL A 31 0.43 8.45 -13.79
CA VAL A 31 1.74 7.93 -13.31
C VAL A 31 2.93 8.78 -13.76
N ARG A 32 2.94 9.27 -15.01
CA ARG A 32 4.04 10.12 -15.51
C ARG A 32 4.21 11.44 -14.77
N ARG A 33 3.10 12.05 -14.33
CA ARG A 33 3.09 13.34 -13.63
C ARG A 33 3.22 13.17 -12.12
N TYR A 34 2.80 12.02 -11.61
CA TYR A 34 2.76 11.69 -10.19
C TYR A 34 3.63 10.44 -9.95
N PRO A 35 4.97 10.58 -9.96
CA PRO A 35 5.91 9.46 -9.92
C PRO A 35 6.06 8.84 -8.52
N PHE A 36 5.35 9.32 -7.51
CA PHE A 36 5.29 8.66 -6.20
C PHE A 36 3.98 7.90 -6.06
N ALA A 37 4.07 6.68 -5.57
CA ALA A 37 2.92 5.85 -5.22
C ALA A 37 2.99 5.49 -3.75
N SER A 38 1.89 5.56 -3.04
CA SER A 38 1.75 4.97 -1.71
C SER A 38 0.60 3.99 -1.71
N MET A 39 0.76 2.90 -0.96
CA MET A 39 -0.23 1.84 -0.86
C MET A 39 -0.36 1.36 0.58
N ASP A 40 -1.51 0.77 0.82
CA ASP A 40 -1.86 0.04 2.02
C ASP A 40 -2.89 -1.05 1.63
N THR A 41 -3.02 -2.11 2.41
CA THR A 41 -3.97 -3.19 2.11
C THR A 41 -4.75 -3.64 3.33
N GLU A 42 -6.02 -4.01 3.08
CA GLU A 42 -6.86 -4.65 4.10
C GLU A 42 -7.08 -6.12 3.76
N PHE A 43 -6.90 -6.97 4.76
CA PHE A 43 -6.98 -8.42 4.64
C PHE A 43 -7.52 -9.03 5.95
N PRO A 44 -7.99 -10.29 5.97
CA PRO A 44 -8.75 -10.84 7.09
C PRO A 44 -7.87 -11.26 8.29
N GLY A 45 -6.84 -10.47 8.60
CA GLY A 45 -5.91 -10.68 9.70
C GLY A 45 -4.92 -11.82 9.48
N VAL A 46 -4.55 -12.46 10.59
CA VAL A 46 -3.64 -13.61 10.61
C VAL A 46 -4.28 -14.78 11.33
N VAL A 47 -4.30 -15.95 10.69
CA VAL A 47 -4.86 -17.20 11.25
C VAL A 47 -3.76 -18.14 11.73
N TYR A 48 -2.56 -18.03 11.16
CA TYR A 48 -1.35 -18.67 11.67
C TYR A 48 -0.58 -17.67 12.53
N ARG A 49 -0.28 -18.06 13.77
CA ARG A 49 0.46 -17.26 14.75
C ARG A 49 1.79 -17.92 15.10
N PRO A 50 2.83 -17.14 15.46
CA PRO A 50 4.10 -17.72 15.84
C PRO A 50 3.97 -18.45 17.18
N ARG A 51 4.72 -19.55 17.34
CA ARG A 51 4.82 -20.26 18.63
C ARG A 51 5.71 -19.54 19.65
N LYS A 52 6.55 -18.62 19.18
CA LYS A 52 7.48 -17.81 19.98
C LYS A 52 7.08 -16.35 19.93
N HIS A 53 7.57 -15.57 20.88
CA HIS A 53 7.40 -14.12 20.86
C HIS A 53 8.01 -13.50 19.58
N HIS A 54 7.36 -12.47 19.03
CA HIS A 54 7.75 -11.88 17.73
C HIS A 54 9.19 -11.35 17.70
N SER A 55 9.72 -10.88 18.82
CA SER A 55 11.10 -10.40 18.94
C SER A 55 12.15 -11.50 18.76
N LEU A 56 11.77 -12.77 18.94
CA LEU A 56 12.66 -13.93 18.82
C LEU A 56 12.65 -14.56 17.43
N LEU A 57 11.81 -14.06 16.51
CA LEU A 57 11.72 -14.58 15.16
C LEU A 57 12.84 -13.98 14.29
N SER A 58 13.56 -14.84 13.59
CA SER A 58 14.47 -14.40 12.53
C SER A 58 13.68 -13.81 11.34
N PRO A 59 14.32 -13.05 10.44
CA PRO A 59 13.68 -12.59 9.20
C PRO A 59 13.04 -13.74 8.39
N SER A 60 13.72 -14.89 8.31
CA SER A 60 13.20 -16.09 7.63
C SER A 60 12.00 -16.71 8.34
N ASP A 61 11.96 -16.71 9.67
CA ASP A 61 10.78 -17.17 10.43
C ASP A 61 9.58 -16.24 10.22
N ARG A 62 9.82 -14.92 10.23
CA ARG A 62 8.79 -13.91 9.95
C ARG A 62 8.24 -14.04 8.54
N TYR A 63 9.12 -14.24 7.56
CA TYR A 63 8.71 -14.51 6.18
C TYR A 63 7.89 -15.79 6.08
N SER A 64 8.33 -16.88 6.72
CA SER A 64 7.59 -18.14 6.71
C SER A 64 6.17 -17.96 7.26
N LEU A 65 6.03 -17.25 8.39
CA LEU A 65 4.72 -16.94 8.98
C LEU A 65 3.85 -16.08 8.06
N LEU A 66 4.43 -15.04 7.46
CA LEU A 66 3.75 -14.20 6.47
C LEU A 66 3.25 -15.03 5.30
N LYS A 67 4.13 -15.87 4.74
CA LYS A 67 3.82 -16.77 3.64
C LYS A 67 2.64 -17.69 3.95
N TYR A 68 2.63 -18.34 5.12
CA TYR A 68 1.52 -19.21 5.50
C TYR A 68 0.19 -18.46 5.54
N ASN A 69 0.17 -17.24 6.08
CA ASN A 69 -1.04 -16.43 6.13
C ASN A 69 -1.46 -15.94 4.73
N VAL A 70 -0.55 -15.30 3.98
CA VAL A 70 -0.85 -14.76 2.65
C VAL A 70 -1.28 -15.85 1.68
N ASP A 71 -0.65 -17.03 1.70
CA ASP A 71 -1.05 -18.14 0.82
C ASP A 71 -2.46 -18.66 1.14
N SER A 72 -2.86 -18.59 2.41
CA SER A 72 -4.13 -19.17 2.91
C SER A 72 -5.29 -18.18 2.96
N LEU A 73 -5.02 -16.88 2.85
CA LEU A 73 -6.00 -15.80 2.99
C LEU A 73 -6.10 -14.98 1.70
N ASN A 74 -7.19 -14.22 1.55
CA ASN A 74 -7.45 -13.42 0.37
C ASN A 74 -7.49 -11.93 0.71
N LEU A 75 -7.00 -11.10 -0.21
CA LEU A 75 -7.01 -9.64 -0.07
C LEU A 75 -8.45 -9.12 -0.15
N ILE A 76 -8.77 -8.09 0.64
CA ILE A 76 -10.10 -7.47 0.69
C ILE A 76 -10.08 -6.10 0.02
N GLN A 77 -9.11 -5.25 0.38
CA GLN A 77 -8.91 -3.95 -0.26
C GLN A 77 -7.44 -3.62 -0.53
N LEU A 78 -7.22 -2.74 -1.50
CA LEU A 78 -5.95 -2.07 -1.73
C LEU A 78 -6.18 -0.57 -1.92
N GLY A 79 -5.39 0.24 -1.22
CA GLY A 79 -5.33 1.68 -1.39
C GLY A 79 -4.21 2.08 -2.31
N LEU A 80 -4.45 3.10 -3.14
CA LEU A 80 -3.43 3.70 -3.97
C LEU A 80 -3.53 5.22 -3.95
N THR A 81 -2.47 5.86 -3.49
CA THR A 81 -2.27 7.29 -3.55
C THR A 81 -1.14 7.57 -4.53
N LEU A 82 -1.41 8.37 -5.58
CA LEU A 82 -0.35 8.91 -6.43
C LEU A 82 -0.06 10.34 -6.03
N SER A 83 1.22 10.75 -6.11
CA SER A 83 1.64 12.11 -5.80
C SER A 83 2.85 12.53 -6.63
N ASP A 84 3.03 13.84 -6.79
CA ASP A 84 4.33 14.42 -7.15
C ASP A 84 5.21 14.62 -5.91
N SER A 85 6.41 15.15 -6.11
CA SER A 85 7.40 15.36 -5.02
C SER A 85 6.93 16.34 -3.96
N ASP A 86 6.01 17.24 -4.30
CA ASP A 86 5.55 18.33 -3.43
C ASP A 86 4.27 17.94 -2.68
N GLY A 87 3.79 16.71 -2.88
CA GLY A 87 2.58 16.21 -2.23
C GLY A 87 1.29 16.52 -2.98
N ASN A 88 1.35 17.04 -4.21
CA ASN A 88 0.15 17.27 -5.00
C ASN A 88 -0.38 15.95 -5.56
N LEU A 89 -1.68 15.77 -5.42
CA LEU A 89 -2.41 14.58 -5.87
C LEU A 89 -3.00 14.79 -7.28
N PRO A 90 -3.34 13.71 -8.01
CA PRO A 90 -4.08 13.78 -9.25
C PRO A 90 -5.38 14.56 -9.11
N ASN A 91 -5.57 15.55 -9.97
CA ASN A 91 -6.77 16.38 -9.98
C ASN A 91 -7.75 16.01 -11.10
N LEU A 92 -7.34 15.13 -12.03
CA LEU A 92 -8.14 14.65 -13.16
C LEU A 92 -8.83 15.77 -13.98
N GLY A 93 -8.17 16.94 -14.09
CA GLY A 93 -8.70 18.12 -14.78
C GLY A 93 -9.62 19.01 -13.94
N SER A 94 -9.80 18.72 -12.65
CA SER A 94 -10.56 19.53 -11.70
C SER A 94 -9.65 20.48 -10.92
N ASN A 95 -10.09 21.73 -10.72
CA ASN A 95 -9.39 22.68 -9.82
C ASN A 95 -9.89 22.60 -8.37
N LYS A 96 -10.93 21.80 -8.10
CA LYS A 96 -11.62 21.74 -6.79
C LYS A 96 -11.43 20.42 -6.06
N SER A 97 -10.90 19.41 -6.72
CA SER A 97 -10.79 18.07 -6.14
C SER A 97 -9.52 17.36 -6.55
N SER A 98 -9.02 16.58 -5.61
CA SER A 98 -7.91 15.65 -5.79
C SER A 98 -8.40 14.24 -5.54
N TYR A 99 -7.74 13.25 -6.14
CA TYR A 99 -8.25 11.88 -6.19
C TYR A 99 -7.20 10.87 -5.74
N ILE A 100 -7.66 9.91 -4.97
CA ILE A 100 -6.96 8.67 -4.59
C ILE A 100 -7.87 7.49 -4.86
N TRP A 101 -7.33 6.28 -4.91
CA TRP A 101 -8.08 5.07 -5.30
C TRP A 101 -8.16 4.06 -4.17
N GLU A 102 -9.29 3.37 -4.11
CA GLU A 102 -9.51 2.25 -3.20
C GLU A 102 -10.15 1.10 -3.98
N PHE A 103 -9.41 0.02 -4.15
CA PHE A 103 -9.84 -1.18 -4.88
C PHE A 103 -10.48 -2.16 -3.92
N ASN A 104 -11.66 -2.67 -4.28
CA ASN A 104 -12.44 -3.60 -3.47
C ASN A 104 -12.46 -4.96 -4.17
N PHE A 105 -11.91 -6.00 -3.55
CA PHE A 105 -11.76 -7.32 -4.17
C PHE A 105 -12.90 -8.28 -3.80
N SER A 106 -13.22 -9.20 -4.71
CA SER A 106 -14.19 -10.29 -4.50
C SER A 106 -13.54 -11.62 -4.10
N ASP A 107 -12.22 -11.68 -4.05
CA ASP A 107 -11.45 -12.90 -3.76
C ASP A 107 -11.74 -13.46 -2.37
N PHE A 108 -11.98 -12.58 -1.38
CA PHE A 108 -12.37 -12.97 -0.03
C PHE A 108 -13.89 -13.15 0.09
N ASN A 109 -14.30 -14.33 0.54
CA ASN A 109 -15.70 -14.63 0.87
C ASN A 109 -15.84 -14.99 2.36
N ILE A 110 -16.54 -14.12 3.11
CA ILE A 110 -16.69 -14.25 4.56
C ILE A 110 -17.39 -15.55 5.02
N TYR A 111 -18.20 -16.18 4.16
CA TYR A 111 -18.93 -17.40 4.49
C TYR A 111 -18.13 -18.68 4.21
N ARG A 112 -17.03 -18.58 3.46
CA ARG A 112 -16.24 -19.74 2.99
C ARG A 112 -14.80 -19.70 3.47
N ASP A 113 -14.19 -18.52 3.48
CA ASP A 113 -12.76 -18.36 3.67
C ASP A 113 -12.40 -18.19 5.15
N SER A 114 -11.24 -18.72 5.55
CA SER A 114 -10.69 -18.51 6.88
C SER A 114 -10.43 -17.03 7.14
N CYS A 115 -10.62 -16.60 8.38
CA CYS A 115 -10.36 -15.23 8.81
C CYS A 115 -10.09 -15.15 10.31
N ALA A 116 -9.45 -14.06 10.75
CA ALA A 116 -9.37 -13.68 12.15
C ALA A 116 -10.64 -12.90 12.55
N PRO A 117 -11.47 -13.39 13.49
CA PRO A 117 -12.74 -12.74 13.86
C PRO A 117 -12.58 -11.28 14.27
N ASP A 118 -11.55 -10.95 15.06
CA ASP A 118 -11.28 -9.58 15.52
C ASP A 118 -11.00 -8.64 14.33
N SER A 119 -10.26 -9.11 13.33
CA SER A 119 -9.98 -8.35 12.11
C SER A 119 -11.25 -8.11 11.29
N ILE A 120 -12.12 -9.12 11.16
CA ILE A 120 -13.40 -8.97 10.47
C ILE A 120 -14.31 -7.98 11.19
N GLN A 121 -14.36 -8.04 12.52
CA GLN A 121 -15.16 -7.09 13.31
C GLN A 121 -14.63 -5.66 13.15
N LEU A 122 -13.30 -5.48 13.23
CA LEU A 122 -12.65 -4.18 13.05
C LEU A 122 -12.94 -3.60 11.66
N LEU A 123 -12.77 -4.40 10.60
CA LEU A 123 -13.02 -3.97 9.22
C LEU A 123 -14.50 -3.62 9.00
N ARG A 124 -15.42 -4.43 9.51
CA ARG A 124 -16.86 -4.13 9.45
C ARG A 124 -17.19 -2.82 10.17
N ALA A 125 -16.63 -2.60 11.36
CA ALA A 125 -16.82 -1.37 12.12
C ALA A 125 -16.29 -0.13 11.39
N ASN A 126 -15.26 -0.29 10.55
CA ASN A 126 -14.70 0.76 9.71
C ASN A 126 -15.33 0.86 8.31
N GLY A 127 -16.42 0.13 8.07
CA GLY A 127 -17.29 0.32 6.89
C GLY A 127 -17.03 -0.61 5.72
N ILE A 128 -16.29 -1.71 5.92
CA ILE A 128 -16.18 -2.78 4.92
C ILE A 128 -17.50 -3.57 4.86
N ASP A 129 -18.06 -3.66 3.65
CA ASP A 129 -19.25 -4.42 3.32
C ASP A 129 -18.85 -5.69 2.56
N PHE A 130 -18.67 -6.78 3.31
CA PHE A 130 -18.17 -8.05 2.78
C PHE A 130 -19.13 -8.69 1.76
N GLU A 131 -20.42 -8.53 1.96
CA GLU A 131 -21.45 -8.99 1.04
C GLU A 131 -21.34 -8.27 -0.29
N ARG A 132 -21.11 -6.95 -0.27
CA ARG A 132 -20.85 -6.15 -1.47
C ARG A 132 -19.53 -6.52 -2.15
N ASN A 133 -18.48 -6.81 -1.38
CA ASN A 133 -17.21 -7.35 -1.91
C ASN A 133 -17.45 -8.62 -2.73
N VAL A 134 -18.20 -9.59 -2.19
CA VAL A 134 -18.51 -10.84 -2.92
C VAL A 134 -19.33 -10.57 -4.19
N ALA A 135 -20.32 -9.68 -4.12
CA ALA A 135 -21.24 -9.44 -5.23
C ALA A 135 -20.65 -8.58 -6.37
N TYR A 136 -19.83 -7.58 -6.04
CA TYR A 136 -19.40 -6.54 -7.00
C TYR A 136 -17.89 -6.28 -7.02
N GLY A 137 -17.14 -6.97 -6.15
CA GLY A 137 -15.70 -6.79 -6.02
C GLY A 137 -14.93 -7.21 -7.27
N ILE A 138 -13.68 -6.76 -7.32
CA ILE A 138 -12.73 -7.00 -8.39
C ILE A 138 -12.18 -8.42 -8.28
N ASP A 139 -12.17 -9.13 -9.41
CA ASP A 139 -11.33 -10.32 -9.57
C ASP A 139 -9.86 -9.91 -9.62
N SER A 140 -9.06 -10.35 -8.64
CA SER A 140 -7.63 -10.06 -8.56
C SER A 140 -6.84 -10.44 -9.83
N ARG A 141 -7.32 -11.38 -10.66
CA ARG A 141 -6.72 -11.72 -11.98
C ARG A 141 -6.79 -10.54 -12.94
N ARG A 142 -7.96 -9.90 -13.00
CA ARG A 142 -8.18 -8.75 -13.89
C ARG A 142 -7.39 -7.55 -13.39
N PHE A 143 -7.37 -7.34 -12.07
CA PHE A 143 -6.52 -6.33 -11.45
C PHE A 143 -5.04 -6.51 -11.80
N ALA A 144 -4.48 -7.72 -11.61
CA ALA A 144 -3.07 -8.01 -11.92
C ALA A 144 -2.71 -7.69 -13.38
N THR A 145 -3.60 -8.05 -14.31
CA THR A 145 -3.41 -7.79 -15.74
C THR A 145 -3.33 -6.29 -16.05
N LEU A 146 -4.18 -5.49 -15.42
CA LEU A 146 -4.20 -4.04 -15.62
C LEU A 146 -3.04 -3.35 -14.90
N LEU A 147 -2.69 -3.79 -13.69
CA LEU A 147 -1.55 -3.27 -12.94
C LEU A 147 -0.22 -3.50 -13.68
N MET A 148 -0.04 -4.66 -14.31
CA MET A 148 1.14 -4.92 -15.16
C MET A 148 1.25 -3.99 -16.38
N ARG A 149 0.15 -3.36 -16.80
CA ARG A 149 0.10 -2.46 -17.97
C ARG A 149 -0.01 -0.98 -17.58
N SER A 150 -0.11 -0.65 -16.30
CA SER A 150 -0.42 0.71 -15.84
C SER A 150 0.79 1.64 -15.79
N GLY A 151 2.00 1.10 -15.92
CA GLY A 151 3.26 1.83 -15.71
C GLY A 151 3.64 2.00 -14.24
N LEU A 152 2.92 1.37 -13.30
CA LEU A 152 3.25 1.39 -11.86
C LEU A 152 4.32 0.36 -11.47
N LEU A 153 4.51 -0.66 -12.30
CA LEU A 153 5.46 -1.76 -12.08
C LEU A 153 6.61 -1.70 -13.08
N PHE A 154 7.62 -2.54 -12.85
CA PHE A 154 8.81 -2.70 -13.68
C PHE A 154 9.63 -1.42 -13.77
N ASN A 155 10.02 -0.89 -12.60
CA ASN A 155 10.94 0.24 -12.42
C ASN A 155 12.39 -0.08 -12.88
N SER A 156 12.55 -0.56 -14.12
CA SER A 156 13.84 -0.89 -14.73
C SER A 156 14.31 0.23 -15.64
N SER A 157 15.62 0.51 -15.61
CA SER A 157 16.28 1.53 -16.43
C SER A 157 16.20 1.28 -17.95
N ALA A 158 15.87 0.06 -18.37
CA ALA A 158 15.83 -0.33 -19.78
C ALA A 158 14.53 0.10 -20.52
N ALA A 159 13.47 0.47 -19.80
CA ALA A 159 12.24 1.01 -20.39
C ALA A 159 12.33 2.54 -20.49
N ALA A 160 13.16 3.03 -21.42
CA ALA A 160 13.59 4.42 -21.58
C ALA A 160 12.49 5.44 -22.00
N VAL A 161 11.29 5.41 -21.41
CA VAL A 161 10.19 6.31 -21.80
C VAL A 161 9.52 7.04 -20.62
N ALA A 162 9.71 6.62 -19.37
CA ALA A 162 9.20 7.32 -18.18
C ALA A 162 10.10 7.15 -16.95
N ALA A 163 10.08 8.13 -16.04
CA ALA A 163 10.78 8.02 -14.76
C ALA A 163 10.17 6.89 -13.90
N PRO A 164 10.99 6.11 -13.17
CA PRO A 164 10.50 5.03 -12.33
C PRO A 164 9.62 5.55 -11.19
N VAL A 165 8.60 4.77 -10.82
CA VAL A 165 7.71 5.07 -9.69
C VAL A 165 8.43 4.80 -8.38
N SER A 166 8.39 5.75 -7.45
CA SER A 166 8.89 5.57 -6.09
C SER A 166 7.75 5.20 -5.15
N TRP A 167 7.75 3.96 -4.65
CA TRP A 167 6.74 3.43 -3.75
C TRP A 167 7.06 3.78 -2.30
N ILE A 168 6.12 4.40 -1.58
CA ILE A 168 6.20 4.73 -0.16
C ILE A 168 5.17 3.91 0.60
N THR A 169 5.60 3.08 1.52
CA THR A 169 4.74 2.11 2.20
C THR A 169 4.95 2.15 3.71
N PHE A 170 4.11 1.50 4.50
CA PHE A 170 4.28 1.45 5.96
C PHE A 170 4.10 0.03 6.49
N HIS A 171 5.17 -0.56 7.03
CA HIS A 171 5.16 -1.91 7.61
C HIS A 171 4.62 -2.97 6.62
N SER A 172 5.16 -2.92 5.42
CA SER A 172 4.46 -3.32 4.20
C SER A 172 4.73 -4.73 3.70
N ALA A 173 5.32 -5.56 4.56
CA ALA A 173 5.67 -6.94 4.20
C ALA A 173 4.44 -7.72 3.70
N TYR A 174 3.31 -7.61 4.41
CA TYR A 174 2.06 -8.26 4.02
C TYR A 174 1.46 -7.65 2.75
N ASP A 175 1.50 -6.32 2.59
CA ASP A 175 1.00 -5.63 1.39
C ASP A 175 1.71 -6.13 0.13
N PHE A 176 3.04 -6.15 0.17
CA PHE A 176 3.84 -6.72 -0.91
C PHE A 176 3.59 -8.22 -1.07
N GLY A 177 3.42 -8.95 0.03
CA GLY A 177 3.00 -10.36 0.01
C GLY A 177 1.75 -10.56 -0.85
N TYR A 178 0.67 -9.85 -0.55
CA TYR A 178 -0.57 -9.96 -1.32
C TYR A 178 -0.39 -9.54 -2.77
N LEU A 179 0.33 -8.45 -3.05
CA LEU A 179 0.60 -8.04 -4.43
C LEU A 179 1.42 -9.08 -5.21
N ILE A 180 2.45 -9.68 -4.62
CA ILE A 180 3.23 -10.74 -5.26
C ILE A 180 2.36 -11.98 -5.51
N LYS A 181 1.53 -12.39 -4.54
CA LYS A 181 0.56 -13.49 -4.74
C LYS A 181 -0.38 -13.18 -5.92
N ILE A 182 -0.92 -11.97 -5.99
CA ILE A 182 -1.85 -11.54 -7.03
C ILE A 182 -1.16 -11.43 -8.40
N LEU A 183 0.05 -10.90 -8.47
CA LEU A 183 0.81 -10.73 -9.72
C LEU A 183 1.31 -12.05 -10.28
N THR A 184 1.85 -12.92 -9.42
CA THR A 184 2.42 -14.21 -9.84
C THR A 184 1.37 -15.29 -10.07
N ARG A 185 0.15 -15.11 -9.54
CA ARG A 185 -0.93 -16.11 -9.55
C ARG A 185 -0.53 -17.44 -8.92
N ARG A 186 0.43 -17.40 -8.00
CA ARG A 186 0.99 -18.57 -7.32
C ARG A 186 1.07 -18.30 -5.81
N LYS A 187 1.27 -19.37 -5.06
CA LYS A 187 1.76 -19.25 -3.67
C LYS A 187 3.08 -18.47 -3.68
N LEU A 188 3.35 -17.75 -2.59
CA LEU A 188 4.58 -16.96 -2.46
C LEU A 188 5.83 -17.85 -2.63
N PRO A 189 6.99 -17.28 -3.02
CA PRO A 189 8.23 -18.05 -3.16
C PRO A 189 8.61 -18.82 -1.87
N HIS A 190 9.40 -19.88 -1.99
CA HIS A 190 9.71 -20.71 -0.82
C HIS A 190 10.61 -19.99 0.19
N SER A 191 11.66 -19.32 -0.31
CA SER A 191 12.63 -18.61 0.53
C SER A 191 12.34 -17.11 0.60
N LEU A 192 12.83 -16.46 1.67
CA LEU A 192 12.79 -14.99 1.80
C LEU A 192 13.58 -14.31 0.67
N GLY A 193 14.71 -14.91 0.25
CA GLY A 193 15.52 -14.40 -0.86
C GLY A 193 14.72 -14.33 -2.16
N ASP A 194 14.07 -15.43 -2.55
CA ASP A 194 13.26 -15.47 -3.78
C ASP A 194 12.05 -14.53 -3.72
N PHE A 195 11.46 -14.37 -2.54
CA PHE A 195 10.40 -13.39 -2.32
C PHE A 195 10.89 -11.96 -2.53
N MET A 196 12.02 -11.59 -1.93
CA MET A 196 12.61 -10.26 -2.13
C MET A 196 13.03 -10.04 -3.58
N SER A 197 13.55 -11.05 -4.27
CA SER A 197 13.82 -10.99 -5.71
C SER A 197 12.54 -10.73 -6.52
N ALA A 198 11.41 -11.35 -6.18
CA ALA A 198 10.13 -11.09 -6.82
C ALA A 198 9.64 -9.65 -6.56
N VAL A 199 9.73 -9.16 -5.31
CA VAL A 199 9.39 -7.76 -4.97
C VAL A 199 10.24 -6.79 -5.78
N ARG A 200 11.57 -6.97 -5.80
CA ARG A 200 12.49 -6.11 -6.54
C ARG A 200 12.28 -6.16 -8.05
N PHE A 201 11.90 -7.31 -8.59
CA PHE A 201 11.56 -7.46 -10.01
C PHE A 201 10.36 -6.58 -10.40
N TYR A 202 9.28 -6.60 -9.62
CA TYR A 202 8.07 -5.82 -9.92
C TYR A 202 8.17 -4.35 -9.53
N PHE A 203 8.80 -4.03 -8.39
CA PHE A 203 8.78 -2.69 -7.80
C PHE A 203 10.13 -1.96 -7.90
N GLY A 204 11.16 -2.60 -8.45
CA GLY A 204 12.51 -2.06 -8.61
C GLY A 204 13.40 -2.33 -7.39
N GLU A 205 14.71 -2.50 -7.64
CA GLU A 205 15.70 -2.83 -6.61
C GLU A 205 15.72 -1.85 -5.43
N LYS A 206 15.59 -0.55 -5.74
CA LYS A 206 15.48 0.56 -4.79
C LYS A 206 14.23 1.40 -5.03
N GLY A 207 13.21 0.81 -5.66
CA GLY A 207 12.01 1.52 -6.09
C GLY A 207 10.94 1.65 -5.02
N PHE A 208 11.18 1.14 -3.81
CA PHE A 208 10.26 1.25 -2.67
C PHE A 208 10.98 1.62 -1.38
N LEU A 209 10.26 2.28 -0.48
CA LEU A 209 10.73 2.73 0.82
C LEU A 209 9.66 2.44 1.88
N ASP A 210 9.98 1.56 2.82
CA ASP A 210 9.11 1.29 3.96
C ASP A 210 9.37 2.34 5.06
N VAL A 211 8.40 3.22 5.29
CA VAL A 211 8.42 4.29 6.31
C VAL A 211 8.73 3.73 7.70
N LYS A 212 8.32 2.48 7.98
CA LYS A 212 8.59 1.81 9.25
C LYS A 212 10.08 1.54 9.46
N CYS A 213 10.85 1.32 8.39
CA CYS A 213 12.31 1.23 8.45
C CYS A 213 12.93 2.61 8.73
N VAL A 214 12.47 3.64 8.01
CA VAL A 214 13.01 5.00 8.07
C VAL A 214 12.83 5.61 9.46
N MET A 215 11.63 5.46 10.04
CA MET A 215 11.30 6.06 11.34
C MET A 215 12.13 5.52 12.51
N ARG A 216 12.86 4.39 12.36
CA ARG A 216 13.78 3.89 13.40
C ARG A 216 14.91 4.87 13.73
N HIS A 217 15.22 5.78 12.80
CA HIS A 217 16.24 6.82 12.96
C HIS A 217 15.62 8.19 13.29
N CYS A 218 14.33 8.22 13.64
CA CYS A 218 13.60 9.43 13.97
C CYS A 218 13.12 9.37 15.42
N ASP A 219 13.82 10.09 16.30
CA ASP A 219 13.53 10.11 17.73
C ASP A 219 12.06 10.46 18.01
N GLY A 220 11.43 9.66 18.88
CA GLY A 220 10.03 9.85 19.28
C GLY A 220 8.99 9.22 18.35
N LEU A 221 9.37 8.68 17.19
CA LEU A 221 8.43 7.96 16.31
C LEU A 221 8.42 6.45 16.61
N PHE A 222 7.26 5.91 17.00
CA PHE A 222 7.05 4.47 17.23
C PHE A 222 5.57 4.08 17.13
N GLY A 223 5.28 2.78 17.06
CA GLY A 223 3.91 2.24 16.94
C GLY A 223 3.36 2.18 15.50
N GLY A 224 2.04 2.02 15.37
CA GLY A 224 1.36 1.92 14.06
C GLY A 224 1.22 3.27 13.35
N LEU A 225 0.71 3.25 12.12
CA LEU A 225 0.57 4.42 11.25
C LEU A 225 -0.19 5.58 11.94
N GLU A 226 -1.33 5.28 12.57
CA GLU A 226 -2.13 6.30 13.28
C GLU A 226 -1.35 7.01 14.39
N ARG A 227 -0.56 6.26 15.16
CA ARG A 227 0.26 6.85 16.22
C ARG A 227 1.34 7.75 15.65
N VAL A 228 2.01 7.30 14.59
CA VAL A 228 3.05 8.06 13.90
C VAL A 228 2.47 9.34 13.29
N ALA A 229 1.32 9.25 12.61
CA ALA A 229 0.62 10.41 12.08
C ALA A 229 0.25 11.42 13.18
N GLY A 230 -0.29 10.94 14.30
CA GLY A 230 -0.60 11.77 15.46
C GLY A 230 0.62 12.48 16.04
N THR A 231 1.75 11.78 16.22
CA THR A 231 3.01 12.39 16.69
C THR A 231 3.53 13.44 15.71
N LEU A 232 3.40 13.21 14.40
CA LEU A 232 3.78 14.16 13.34
C LEU A 232 2.76 15.29 13.14
N ARG A 233 1.62 15.26 13.84
CA ARG A 233 0.48 16.18 13.69
C ARG A 233 -0.09 16.18 12.26
N VAL A 234 -0.15 15.00 11.66
CA VAL A 234 -0.81 14.76 10.37
C VAL A 234 -2.22 14.26 10.64
N GLU A 235 -3.21 15.00 10.14
CA GLU A 235 -4.62 14.63 10.28
C GLU A 235 -5.09 13.79 9.09
N ARG A 236 -5.99 12.84 9.35
CA ARG A 236 -6.69 12.08 8.31
C ARG A 236 -7.71 12.97 7.62
N VAL A 237 -7.43 13.34 6.37
CA VAL A 237 -8.23 14.33 5.62
C VAL A 237 -9.27 13.74 4.66
N ALA A 238 -9.28 12.43 4.45
CA ALA A 238 -10.26 11.74 3.61
C ALA A 238 -10.38 10.27 4.01
N GLY A 239 -11.61 9.74 4.09
CA GLY A 239 -11.88 8.35 4.48
C GLY A 239 -11.83 8.10 5.98
N LYS A 240 -11.78 6.82 6.38
CA LYS A 240 -11.69 6.37 7.78
C LYS A 240 -10.41 5.56 8.00
N SER A 241 -10.03 5.41 9.26
CA SER A 241 -9.00 4.44 9.66
C SER A 241 -9.41 3.03 9.22
N HIS A 242 -8.43 2.20 8.85
CA HIS A 242 -8.68 0.83 8.36
C HIS A 242 -9.54 0.79 7.09
N GLN A 243 -9.34 1.77 6.22
CA GLN A 243 -9.78 1.78 4.82
C GLN A 243 -8.55 2.02 3.97
N ALA A 244 -8.22 1.07 3.10
CA ALA A 244 -6.92 1.02 2.44
C ALA A 244 -6.60 2.33 1.69
N GLY A 245 -7.58 2.94 1.00
CA GLY A 245 -7.34 4.19 0.28
C GLY A 245 -7.04 5.37 1.20
N SER A 246 -7.67 5.41 2.38
CA SER A 246 -7.42 6.42 3.39
C SER A 246 -6.02 6.24 4.03
N ASP A 247 -5.66 4.99 4.32
CA ASP A 247 -4.39 4.62 4.95
C ASP A 247 -3.19 4.81 3.99
N SER A 248 -3.37 4.57 2.69
CA SER A 248 -2.35 4.89 1.69
C SER A 248 -2.09 6.40 1.58
N LEU A 249 -3.11 7.25 1.75
CA LEU A 249 -2.91 8.70 1.81
C LEU A 249 -2.21 9.11 3.11
N LEU A 250 -2.65 8.57 4.25
CA LEU A 250 -2.04 8.90 5.53
C LEU A 250 -0.57 8.48 5.58
N THR A 251 -0.23 7.33 4.98
CA THR A 251 1.15 6.86 4.79
C THR A 251 1.99 7.89 4.04
N TRP A 252 1.52 8.35 2.88
CA TRP A 252 2.21 9.37 2.08
C TRP A 252 2.38 10.70 2.84
N GLN A 253 1.32 11.21 3.44
CA GLN A 253 1.36 12.49 4.17
C GLN A 253 2.26 12.42 5.41
N SER A 254 2.24 11.31 6.14
CA SER A 254 3.13 11.06 7.27
C SER A 254 4.59 11.02 6.80
N PHE A 255 4.87 10.38 5.67
CA PHE A 255 6.22 10.36 5.10
C PHE A 255 6.72 11.76 4.72
N LEU A 256 5.92 12.56 4.02
CA LEU A 256 6.28 13.94 3.68
C LEU A 256 6.57 14.75 4.94
N ARG A 257 5.68 14.66 5.93
CA ARG A 257 5.86 15.40 7.18
C ARG A 257 7.10 14.93 7.95
N MET A 258 7.37 13.63 7.96
CA MET A 258 8.57 13.06 8.56
C MET A 258 9.85 13.58 7.87
N LYS A 259 9.86 13.67 6.54
CA LYS A 259 11.00 14.25 5.79
C LYS A 259 11.29 15.68 6.20
N GLU A 260 10.25 16.49 6.38
CA GLU A 260 10.38 17.89 6.80
C GLU A 260 10.89 18.02 8.24
N VAL A 261 10.30 17.28 9.18
CA VAL A 261 10.61 17.41 10.61
C VAL A 261 12.00 16.88 10.95
N PHE A 262 12.41 15.77 10.34
CA PHE A 262 13.67 15.10 10.65
C PHE A 262 14.79 15.38 9.64
N CYS A 263 14.57 16.26 8.66
CA CYS A 263 15.54 16.63 7.62
C CYS A 263 16.23 15.39 7.00
N LEU A 264 15.43 14.38 6.63
CA LEU A 264 15.94 13.08 6.20
C LEU A 264 16.90 13.24 5.00
N LYS A 265 18.18 12.93 5.22
CA LYS A 265 19.20 12.94 4.17
C LYS A 265 18.74 12.06 3.00
N ASP A 266 18.81 12.63 1.79
CA ASP A 266 18.37 11.99 0.54
C ASP A 266 16.94 11.40 0.59
N GLY A 267 16.09 11.84 1.52
CA GLY A 267 14.73 11.31 1.71
C GLY A 267 14.65 9.89 2.27
N GLY A 268 15.69 9.42 2.98
CA GLY A 268 15.72 8.08 3.58
C GLY A 268 16.13 6.95 2.61
N LYS A 269 16.75 7.29 1.47
CA LYS A 269 17.16 6.35 0.42
C LYS A 269 18.12 5.24 0.88
N GLU A 270 18.79 5.40 2.02
CA GLU A 270 19.59 4.34 2.64
C GLU A 270 18.75 3.11 3.04
N HIS A 271 17.43 3.29 3.22
CA HIS A 271 16.47 2.22 3.48
C HIS A 271 15.67 1.79 2.25
N ALA A 272 16.00 2.31 1.06
CA ALA A 272 15.32 1.91 -0.16
C ALA A 272 15.55 0.42 -0.46
N GLY A 273 14.50 -0.29 -0.84
CA GLY A 273 14.55 -1.73 -1.12
C GLY A 273 14.48 -2.63 0.11
N VAL A 274 14.26 -2.06 1.30
CA VAL A 274 14.22 -2.80 2.59
C VAL A 274 12.79 -2.83 3.14
N LEU A 275 12.29 -4.02 3.46
CA LEU A 275 11.00 -4.22 4.12
C LEU A 275 11.20 -4.43 5.62
N PHE A 276 10.41 -3.72 6.43
CA PHE A 276 10.53 -3.82 7.88
C PHE A 276 10.25 -5.24 8.38
N GLY A 277 11.13 -5.74 9.24
CA GLY A 277 11.03 -7.07 9.82
C GLY A 277 11.54 -8.21 8.92
N LEU A 278 11.80 -7.96 7.64
CA LEU A 278 12.34 -8.92 6.67
C LEU A 278 13.74 -8.52 6.18
N GLU A 279 14.48 -7.76 6.97
CA GLU A 279 15.81 -7.28 6.59
C GLU A 279 16.77 -8.46 6.43
N VAL A 280 17.38 -8.56 5.24
CA VAL A 280 18.47 -9.50 4.95
C VAL A 280 19.73 -8.65 4.82
N PHE A 281 20.59 -8.72 5.85
CA PHE A 281 21.90 -8.07 5.86
C PHE A 281 22.97 -9.04 5.34
#